data_AF-A0A2V5K2B0-F1
#
_entry.id   AF-A0A2V5K2B0-F1
#
_cell.length_a   1.000
_cell.length_b   1.000
_cell.length_c   1.000
_cell.angle_alpha   90.00
_cell.angle_beta   90.00
_cell.angle_gamma   90.00
#
_symmetry.space_group_name_H-M   'P 1'
#
loop_
_entity.id
_entity.type
_entity.pdbx_description
1 polymer ?
#
loop_
_entity_poly.entity_id
_entity_poly.type
_entity_poly.pdbx_seq_one_letter_code
_entity_poly.pdbx_strand_id
1 'polypeptide(L)'
;MDRKQMEEQIIRNYERDEHMMVLVFAQWCVNRGLDPEELYKRAYPDQAANDVLRQAIELTVPKEEAGDIPDETVLGVLSLFGNEELAFVVTEEIAKGGKGRR
;
A
#
# COMPACT_ATOMS: atom_id res chain seq x y z
N MET A 1 29.41 13.92 13.33
CA MET A 1 28.09 13.93 12.68
C MET A 1 27.16 14.74 13.57
N ASP A 2 26.53 15.77 13.01
CA ASP A 2 25.64 16.66 13.75
C ASP A 2 24.27 16.00 14.01
N ARG A 3 23.71 16.21 15.20
CA ARG A 3 22.43 15.63 15.65
C ARG A 3 21.28 15.92 14.68
N LYS A 4 21.24 17.15 14.13
CA LYS A 4 20.27 17.56 13.10
C LYS A 4 20.36 16.73 11.82
N GLN A 5 21.57 16.42 11.35
CA GLN A 5 21.75 15.61 10.14
C GLN A 5 21.26 14.18 10.37
N MET A 6 21.42 13.65 11.58
CA MET A 6 20.94 12.33 11.95
C MET A 6 19.41 12.29 12.06
N GLU A 7 18.79 13.29 12.68
CA GLU A 7 17.32 13.44 12.76
C GLU A 7 16.68 13.53 11.36
N GLU A 8 17.23 14.36 10.48
CA GLU A 8 16.75 14.48 9.10
C GLU A 8 16.91 13.20 8.29
N GLN A 9 18.01 12.46 8.49
CA GLN A 9 18.19 11.16 7.85
C GLN A 9 17.17 10.13 8.33
N ILE A 10 16.84 10.14 9.62
CA ILE A 10 15.81 9.26 10.17
C ILE A 10 14.46 9.56 9.54
N ILE A 11 14.04 10.84 9.51
CA ILE A 11 12.76 11.25 8.91
C ILE A 11 12.68 10.83 7.44
N ARG A 12 13.71 11.13 6.64
CA ARG A 12 13.73 10.76 5.21
C ARG A 12 13.65 9.25 4.98
N ASN A 13 14.28 8.45 5.84
CA ASN A 13 14.19 7.00 5.74
C ASN A 13 12.76 6.52 6.02
N TYR A 14 12.12 7.04 7.06
CA TYR A 14 10.72 6.72 7.37
C TYR A 14 9.77 7.10 6.23
N GLU A 15 9.88 8.31 5.66
CA GLU A 15 9.05 8.75 4.52
C GLU A 15 9.24 7.85 3.30
N ARG A 16 10.49 7.48 2.99
CA ARG A 16 10.77 6.58 1.87
C ARG A 16 10.17 5.19 2.09
N ASP A 17 10.29 4.68 3.31
CA ASP A 17 9.82 3.34 3.65
C ASP A 17 8.28 3.31 3.60
N GLU A 18 7.61 4.39 4.05
CA GLU A 18 6.16 4.57 3.90
C GLU A 18 5.74 4.61 2.42
N HIS A 19 6.42 5.39 1.59
CA HIS A 19 6.18 5.43 0.14
C HIS A 19 6.29 4.04 -0.51
N MET A 20 7.28 3.24 -0.10
CA MET A 20 7.45 1.88 -0.60
C MET A 20 6.28 0.99 -0.19
N MET A 21 5.82 1.08 1.06
CA MET A 21 4.66 0.34 1.55
C MET A 21 3.40 0.66 0.73
N VAL A 22 3.14 1.95 0.49
CA VAL A 22 1.98 2.39 -0.29
C VAL A 22 2.08 1.95 -1.75
N LEU A 23 3.29 1.93 -2.34
CA LEU A 23 3.52 1.41 -3.68
C LEU A 23 3.22 -0.09 -3.80
N VAL A 24 3.63 -0.91 -2.82
CA VAL A 24 3.30 -2.34 -2.80
C VAL A 24 1.79 -2.55 -2.76
N PHE A 25 1.08 -1.77 -1.92
CA PHE A 25 -0.37 -1.81 -1.86
C PHE A 25 -1.03 -1.39 -3.18
N ALA A 26 -0.60 -0.26 -3.77
CA ALA A 26 -1.15 0.23 -5.03
C ALA A 26 -0.92 -0.76 -6.18
N GLN A 27 0.30 -1.32 -6.27
CA GLN A 27 0.63 -2.31 -7.28
C GLN A 27 -0.18 -3.60 -7.11
N TRP A 28 -0.41 -4.04 -5.87
CA TRP A 28 -1.27 -5.20 -5.60
C TRP A 28 -2.73 -4.97 -6.07
N CYS A 29 -3.25 -3.75 -5.88
CA CYS A 29 -4.58 -3.38 -6.36
C CYS A 29 -4.64 -3.43 -7.90
N VAL A 30 -3.66 -2.80 -8.57
CA VAL A 30 -3.56 -2.80 -10.05
C VAL A 30 -3.47 -4.22 -10.62
N ASN A 31 -2.67 -5.08 -9.99
CA ASN A 31 -2.54 -6.49 -10.38
C ASN A 31 -3.84 -7.31 -10.31
N ARG A 32 -4.85 -6.79 -9.60
CA ARG A 32 -6.16 -7.42 -9.41
C ARG A 32 -7.30 -6.65 -10.08
N GLY A 33 -6.99 -5.55 -10.78
CA GLY A 33 -8.00 -4.66 -11.37
C GLY A 33 -8.85 -3.94 -10.32
N LEU A 34 -8.30 -3.73 -9.12
CA LEU A 34 -8.93 -2.97 -8.04
C LEU A 34 -8.48 -1.51 -8.09
N ASP A 35 -9.34 -0.63 -7.62
CA ASP A 35 -9.02 0.79 -7.45
C ASP A 35 -8.34 1.02 -6.08
N PRO A 36 -7.05 1.40 -6.04
CA PRO A 36 -6.34 1.66 -4.79
C PRO A 36 -6.96 2.80 -3.97
N GLU A 37 -7.51 3.84 -4.62
CA GLU A 37 -8.12 4.99 -3.93
C GLU A 37 -9.40 4.57 -3.22
N GLU A 38 -10.23 3.76 -3.87
CA GLU A 38 -11.49 3.28 -3.28
C GLU A 38 -11.23 2.36 -2.08
N LEU A 39 -10.25 1.45 -2.17
CA LEU A 39 -9.85 0.61 -1.05
C LEU A 39 -9.27 1.44 0.11
N TYR A 40 -8.41 2.42 -0.22
CA TYR A 40 -7.81 3.28 0.79
C TYR A 40 -8.87 4.11 1.52
N LYS A 41 -9.83 4.68 0.77
CA LYS A 41 -10.94 5.46 1.33
C LYS A 41 -11.88 4.64 2.21
N ARG A 42 -12.03 3.33 1.94
CA ARG A 42 -12.79 2.44 2.83
C ARG A 42 -12.11 2.26 4.19
N ALA A 43 -10.79 2.20 4.23
CA ALA A 43 -10.03 2.11 5.48
C ALA A 43 -10.02 3.46 6.21
N TYR A 44 -9.95 4.57 5.47
CA TYR A 44 -9.81 5.92 6.02
C TYR A 44 -10.82 6.90 5.40
N PRO A 45 -12.13 6.77 5.70
CA PRO A 45 -13.17 7.56 5.03
C PRO A 45 -13.09 9.06 5.32
N ASP A 46 -12.56 9.43 6.48
CA ASP A 46 -12.42 10.82 6.93
C ASP A 46 -11.08 11.46 6.52
N GLN A 47 -10.15 10.66 5.96
CA GLN A 47 -8.84 11.16 5.56
C GLN A 47 -8.94 11.89 4.21
N ALA A 48 -8.43 13.11 4.17
CA ALA A 48 -8.32 13.87 2.93
C ALA A 48 -7.40 13.14 1.94
N ALA A 49 -7.53 13.48 0.65
CA ALA A 49 -6.79 12.85 -0.44
C ALA A 49 -5.31 12.63 -0.07
N ASN A 50 -4.87 11.37 -0.08
CA ASN A 50 -3.51 11.03 0.31
C ASN A 50 -2.55 11.28 -0.86
N ASP A 51 -1.68 12.29 -0.73
CA ASP A 51 -0.67 12.64 -1.73
C ASP A 51 0.33 11.49 -1.99
N VAL A 52 0.68 10.73 -0.95
CA VAL A 52 1.59 9.57 -1.06
C VAL A 52 0.95 8.46 -1.88
N LEU A 53 -0.34 8.21 -1.66
CA LEU A 53 -1.09 7.22 -2.45
C LEU A 53 -1.16 7.62 -3.91
N ARG A 54 -1.47 8.89 -4.21
CA ARG A 54 -1.55 9.35 -5.59
C ARG A 54 -0.23 9.17 -6.32
N GLN A 55 0.87 9.56 -5.68
CA GLN A 55 2.22 9.38 -6.24
C GLN A 55 2.56 7.89 -6.43
N ALA A 56 2.17 7.03 -5.48
CA ALA A 56 2.37 5.59 -5.62
C ALA A 56 1.60 5.01 -6.80
N ILE A 57 0.36 5.45 -7.03
CA ILE A 57 -0.47 5.03 -8.17
C ILE A 57 0.21 5.42 -9.50
N GLU A 58 0.73 6.63 -9.61
CA GLU A 58 1.46 7.09 -10.81
C GLU A 58 2.73 6.25 -11.12
N LEU A 59 3.30 5.61 -10.09
CA LEU A 59 4.48 4.75 -10.21
C LEU A 59 4.13 3.27 -10.42
N THR A 60 2.85 2.90 -10.35
CA THR A 60 2.44 1.52 -10.67
C THR A 60 2.62 1.22 -12.15
N VAL A 61 2.89 -0.04 -12.45
CA VAL A 61 3.02 -0.55 -13.81
C VAL A 61 1.99 -1.65 -14.06
N PRO A 62 1.71 -2.03 -15.32
CA PRO A 62 0.84 -3.16 -15.63
C PRO A 62 1.30 -4.46 -14.95
N LYS A 63 0.36 -5.38 -14.71
CA LYS A 63 0.63 -6.67 -14.05
C LYS A 63 1.75 -7.46 -14.73
N GLU A 64 1.81 -7.37 -16.05
CA GLU A 64 2.79 -8.03 -16.91
C GLU A 64 4.22 -7.54 -16.63
N GLU A 65 4.37 -6.30 -16.17
CA GLU A 65 5.66 -5.65 -15.88
C GLU A 65 6.05 -5.78 -14.41
N ALA A 66 5.11 -5.64 -13.48
CA ALA A 66 5.37 -5.74 -12.04
C ALA A 66 5.58 -7.16 -11.53
N GLY A 67 5.05 -8.16 -12.24
CA GLY A 67 4.90 -9.51 -11.70
C GLY A 67 3.77 -9.60 -10.66
N ASP A 68 3.51 -10.81 -10.18
CA ASP A 68 2.44 -11.06 -9.20
C ASP A 68 2.91 -10.68 -7.78
N ILE A 69 2.05 -10.00 -7.03
CA ILE A 69 2.29 -9.66 -5.63
C ILE A 69 1.38 -10.57 -4.80
N PRO A 70 1.96 -11.51 -4.03
CA PRO A 70 1.17 -12.39 -3.18
C PRO A 70 0.38 -11.62 -2.12
N ASP A 71 -0.79 -12.14 -1.78
CA ASP A 71 -1.67 -11.57 -0.75
C ASP A 71 -0.97 -11.46 0.61
N GLU A 72 -0.18 -12.48 0.97
CA GLU A 72 0.62 -12.49 2.19
C GLU A 72 1.68 -11.39 2.21
N THR A 73 2.22 -11.00 1.05
CA THR A 73 3.23 -9.94 0.94
C THR A 73 2.62 -8.58 1.23
N VAL A 74 1.50 -8.24 0.59
CA VAL A 74 0.83 -6.95 0.85
C VAL A 74 0.35 -6.87 2.30
N LEU A 75 -0.24 -7.95 2.85
CA LEU A 75 -0.68 -7.98 4.24
C LEU A 75 0.49 -7.84 5.22
N GLY A 76 1.59 -8.57 5.00
CA GLY A 76 2.78 -8.50 5.84
C GLY A 76 3.42 -7.10 5.83
N VAL A 77 3.49 -6.47 4.66
CA VAL A 77 3.98 -5.10 4.52
C VAL A 77 3.06 -4.11 5.25
N LEU A 78 1.74 -4.19 5.07
CA LEU A 78 0.82 -3.29 5.78
C LEU A 78 0.91 -3.44 7.30
N SER A 79 1.00 -4.66 7.82
CA SER A 79 1.18 -4.92 9.25
C SER A 79 2.53 -4.41 9.78
N LEU A 80 3.61 -4.53 9.01
CA LEU A 80 4.93 -4.03 9.41
C LEU A 80 4.92 -2.52 9.67
N PHE A 81 4.12 -1.79 8.90
CA PHE A 81 3.96 -0.33 9.03
C PHE A 81 2.78 0.08 9.93
N GLY A 82 2.09 -0.88 10.56
CA GLY A 82 0.95 -0.60 11.45
C GLY A 82 -0.31 -0.10 10.73
N ASN A 83 -0.44 -0.32 9.42
CA ASN A 83 -1.64 0.03 8.64
C ASN A 83 -2.71 -1.04 8.76
N GLU A 84 -3.19 -1.28 10.00
CA GLU A 84 -4.11 -2.38 10.33
C GLU A 84 -5.48 -2.22 9.66
N GLU A 85 -6.03 -1.01 9.61
CA GLU A 85 -7.32 -0.72 8.94
C GLU A 85 -7.25 -1.04 7.44
N LEU A 86 -6.15 -0.67 6.78
CA LEU A 86 -5.94 -0.98 5.37
C LEU A 86 -5.72 -2.49 5.15
N ALA A 87 -4.98 -3.15 6.05
CA ALA A 87 -4.80 -4.60 6.02
C ALA A 87 -6.13 -5.35 6.20
N PHE A 88 -7.03 -4.83 7.03
CA PHE A 88 -8.37 -5.37 7.20
C PHE A 88 -9.18 -5.29 5.89
N VAL A 89 -9.23 -4.11 5.26
CA VAL A 89 -9.93 -3.92 3.97
C VAL A 89 -9.35 -4.84 2.88
N VAL A 90 -8.03 -4.96 2.79
CA VAL A 90 -7.36 -5.87 1.85
C VAL A 90 -7.75 -7.32 2.11
N THR A 91 -7.81 -7.74 3.38
CA THR A 91 -8.25 -9.09 3.76
C THR A 91 -9.69 -9.38 3.30
N GLU A 92 -10.60 -8.40 3.42
CA GLU A 92 -11.96 -8.55 2.90
C GLU A 92 -11.98 -8.73 1.38
N GLU A 93 -11.16 -7.98 0.64
CA GLU A 93 -11.06 -8.10 -0.82
C GLU A 93 -10.47 -9.45 -1.26
N ILE A 94 -9.46 -9.95 -0.54
CA ILE A 94 -8.91 -11.29 -0.76
C ILE A 94 -10.02 -12.36 -0.58
N ALA A 95 -10.81 -12.25 0.49
CA ALA A 95 -11.89 -13.18 0.78
C ALA A 95 -13.01 -13.13 -0.29
N LYS A 96 -13.30 -11.95 -0.86
CA LYS A 96 -14.25 -11.81 -1.98
C LYS A 96 -13.75 -12.50 -3.25
N GLY A 97 -12.47 -12.32 -3.59
CA GLY A 97 -11.85 -12.97 -4.75
C GLY A 97 -11.73 -14.50 -4.63
N GLY A 98 -11.60 -15.02 -3.41
CA GLY A 98 -11.55 -16.47 -3.14
C GLY A 98 -12.87 -17.22 -3.34
N LYS A 99 -14.01 -16.54 -3.25
CA LYS A 99 -15.35 -17.16 -3.42
C LYS A 99 -15.71 -17.51 -4.86
N GLY A 100 -14.97 -17.02 -5.86
CA GLY A 100 -15.19 -17.33 -7.28
C GLY A 100 -14.39 -18.52 -7.84
N ARG A 101 -13.55 -19.18 -7.02
CA ARG A 101 -12.66 -20.29 -7.44
C ARG A 101 -12.99 -21.63 -6.77
N ARG A 102 -14.23 -21.84 -6.33
CA ARG A 102 -14.75 -23.14 -5.87
C ARG A 102 -15.85 -23.66 -6.77
#